data_AF-A0A7S2TW86-F1
#
_entry.id   AF-A0A7S2TW86-F1
#
_cell.length_a   1.000
_cell.length_b   1.000
_cell.length_c   1.000
_cell.angle_alpha   90.00
_cell.angle_beta   90.00
_cell.angle_gamma   90.00
#
_symmetry.space_group_name_H-M   'P 1'
#
loop_
_entity.id
_entity.type
_entity.pdbx_description
1 polymer ?
#
loop_
_entity_poly.entity_id
_entity_poly.type
_entity_poly.pdbx_seq_one_letter_code
_entity_poly.pdbx_strand_id
1 'polypeptide(L)'
;MSKREHKVGSATSKEVVDPKTWRAPSMSRDMLEAASCGVSESKRARDILAEWGFCIVKGAAKPLEVEKAKEHFMSWLRKAGINCKAGDWKSIDGDKWKSLGFPKTGVMTQFAIGHSDLLWYCRTLEGVQKVFQDLWGTEDLITSFDGAGAARNPFYAAGGGQQGRSEWCTQGGWFHLDQNAKVTPGFDLWQGLLNLFPASANTGSTVVVPRSHIEKFPKIFKDSHRRNMKKRGHFIMLNKGGDF
;
A
#
# COMPACT_ATOMS: atom_id res chain seq x y z
N MET A 1 24.37 -43.27 -43.01
CA MET A 1 24.09 -41.82 -42.96
C MET A 1 22.59 -41.61 -42.89
N SER A 2 22.07 -41.15 -41.74
CA SER A 2 20.92 -40.24 -41.65
C SER A 2 20.64 -40.02 -40.14
N LYS A 3 21.10 -38.87 -39.63
CA LYS A 3 20.78 -38.41 -38.28
C LYS A 3 19.36 -37.84 -38.32
N ARG A 4 18.43 -38.43 -37.58
CA ARG A 4 17.15 -37.77 -37.25
C ARG A 4 17.39 -36.88 -36.04
N GLU A 5 17.53 -35.59 -36.28
CA GLU A 5 17.49 -34.57 -35.23
C GLU A 5 16.07 -34.45 -34.67
N HIS A 6 15.90 -34.80 -33.39
CA HIS A 6 14.72 -34.39 -32.63
C HIS A 6 14.95 -32.96 -32.13
N LYS A 7 14.35 -31.99 -32.82
CA LYS A 7 14.14 -30.65 -32.28
C LYS A 7 13.11 -30.75 -31.15
N VAL A 8 13.58 -30.71 -29.91
CA VAL A 8 12.74 -30.40 -28.75
C VAL A 8 12.35 -28.92 -28.86
N GLY A 9 11.12 -28.66 -29.29
CA GLY A 9 10.55 -27.31 -29.29
C GLY A 9 10.42 -26.82 -27.86
N SER A 10 11.17 -25.78 -27.50
CA SER A 10 11.05 -25.10 -26.21
C SER A 10 9.75 -24.29 -26.18
N ALA A 11 8.67 -24.91 -25.72
CA ALA A 11 7.45 -24.19 -25.39
C ALA A 11 7.52 -23.71 -23.94
N THR A 12 7.94 -22.45 -23.75
CA THR A 12 7.41 -21.58 -22.69
C THR A 12 7.39 -20.16 -23.24
N SER A 13 6.37 -19.87 -24.05
CA SER A 13 5.97 -18.49 -24.27
C SER A 13 5.62 -17.89 -22.92
N LYS A 14 6.50 -17.04 -22.38
CA LYS A 14 6.12 -16.17 -21.26
C LYS A 14 5.01 -15.27 -21.79
N GLU A 15 3.78 -15.52 -21.38
CA GLU A 15 2.68 -14.60 -21.63
C GLU A 15 3.09 -13.23 -21.09
N VAL A 16 3.26 -12.28 -22.01
CA VAL A 16 3.49 -10.89 -21.66
C VAL A 16 2.14 -10.34 -21.22
N VAL A 17 1.91 -10.36 -19.91
CA VAL A 17 0.73 -9.78 -19.29
C VAL A 17 0.71 -8.28 -19.57
N ASP A 18 -0.31 -7.80 -20.29
CA ASP A 18 -0.50 -6.36 -20.53
C ASP A 18 -0.83 -5.66 -19.20
N PRO A 19 0.02 -4.74 -18.71
CA PRO A 19 -0.20 -4.04 -17.45
C PRO A 19 -1.48 -3.18 -17.42
N LYS A 20 -2.08 -2.88 -18.58
CA LYS A 20 -3.33 -2.12 -18.68
C LYS A 20 -4.57 -2.98 -18.47
N THR A 21 -4.51 -4.25 -18.84
CA THR A 21 -5.63 -5.20 -18.74
C THR A 21 -5.51 -6.13 -17.53
N TRP A 22 -4.30 -6.28 -16.98
CA TRP A 22 -4.11 -7.05 -15.76
C TRP A 22 -4.92 -6.45 -14.60
N ARG A 23 -5.68 -7.33 -13.96
CA ARG A 23 -6.29 -7.09 -12.67
C ARG A 23 -5.63 -8.09 -11.73
N ALA A 24 -5.07 -7.62 -10.61
CA ALA A 24 -4.70 -8.53 -9.55
C ALA A 24 -5.93 -9.38 -9.21
N PRO A 25 -5.84 -10.72 -9.16
CA PRO A 25 -6.92 -11.51 -8.62
C PRO A 25 -7.23 -10.96 -7.23
N SER A 26 -8.42 -10.39 -7.04
CA SER A 26 -8.83 -9.91 -5.72
C SER A 26 -8.98 -11.12 -4.81
N MET A 27 -8.40 -11.07 -3.61
CA MET A 27 -8.71 -12.06 -2.58
C MET A 27 -10.22 -12.13 -2.40
N SER A 28 -10.76 -13.35 -2.28
CA SER A 28 -12.18 -13.51 -1.98
C SER A 28 -12.49 -12.87 -0.62
N ARG A 29 -13.77 -12.57 -0.39
CA ARG A 29 -14.22 -12.05 0.90
C ARG A 29 -13.83 -12.98 2.05
N ASP A 30 -13.92 -14.28 1.83
CA ASP A 30 -13.56 -15.30 2.83
C ASP A 30 -12.06 -15.29 3.13
N MET A 31 -11.22 -15.09 2.11
CA MET A 31 -9.78 -14.95 2.32
C MET A 31 -9.43 -13.67 3.09
N LEU A 32 -10.12 -12.56 2.81
CA LEU A 32 -9.94 -11.31 3.57
C LEU A 32 -10.39 -11.49 5.03
N GLU A 33 -11.49 -12.19 5.26
CA GLU A 33 -11.98 -12.50 6.61
C GLU A 33 -11.00 -13.42 7.36
N ALA A 34 -10.47 -14.46 6.70
CA ALA A 34 -9.45 -15.33 7.27
C ALA A 34 -8.17 -14.57 7.61
N ALA A 35 -7.81 -13.56 6.84
CA ALA A 35 -6.68 -12.66 7.08
C ALA A 35 -6.99 -11.48 8.02
N SER A 36 -8.12 -11.52 8.73
CA SER A 36 -8.56 -10.45 9.64
C SER A 36 -8.54 -10.88 11.12
N CYS A 37 -8.36 -9.89 12.00
CA CYS A 37 -8.60 -10.00 13.43
C CYS A 37 -9.11 -8.65 13.98
N GLY A 38 -9.54 -8.62 15.24
CA GLY A 38 -9.83 -7.41 16.00
C GLY A 38 -8.59 -6.85 16.71
N VAL A 39 -8.76 -5.67 17.30
CA VAL A 39 -7.76 -5.09 18.22
C VAL A 39 -7.59 -6.01 19.44
N SER A 40 -6.37 -6.11 19.94
CA SER A 40 -5.97 -6.97 21.08
C SER A 40 -5.93 -8.48 20.81
N GLU A 41 -6.25 -8.96 19.59
CA GLU A 41 -6.12 -10.37 19.21
C GLU A 41 -4.69 -10.72 18.74
N SER A 42 -3.68 -10.37 19.54
CA SER A 42 -2.27 -10.34 19.11
C SER A 42 -1.70 -11.68 18.68
N LYS A 43 -2.08 -12.78 19.35
CA LYS A 43 -1.70 -14.13 18.90
C LYS A 43 -2.28 -14.42 17.51
N ARG A 44 -3.56 -14.11 17.29
CA ARG A 44 -4.22 -14.30 16.01
C ARG A 44 -3.58 -13.43 14.92
N ALA A 45 -3.27 -12.17 15.23
CA ALA A 45 -2.58 -11.27 14.32
C ALA A 45 -1.21 -11.82 13.90
N ARG A 46 -0.40 -12.32 14.85
CA ARG A 46 0.89 -12.97 14.56
C ARG A 46 0.75 -14.23 13.72
N ASP A 47 -0.23 -15.09 14.03
CA ASP A 47 -0.50 -16.32 13.27
C ASP A 47 -0.89 -15.98 11.82
N ILE A 48 -1.75 -14.97 11.62
CA ILE A 48 -2.13 -14.47 10.28
C ILE A 48 -0.93 -13.88 9.55
N LEU A 49 -0.14 -13.03 10.19
CA LEU A 49 1.06 -12.42 9.58
C LEU A 49 2.06 -13.49 9.15
N ALA A 50 2.29 -14.51 9.97
CA ALA A 50 3.18 -15.61 9.65
C ALA A 50 2.68 -16.42 8.43
N GLU A 51 1.37 -16.67 8.35
CA GLU A 51 0.77 -17.44 7.26
C GLU A 51 0.65 -16.64 5.95
N TRP A 52 0.11 -15.43 6.02
CA TRP A 52 -0.34 -14.64 4.87
C TRP A 52 0.60 -13.51 4.49
N GLY A 53 1.46 -13.05 5.40
CA GLY A 53 2.40 -11.94 5.19
C GLY A 53 1.78 -10.55 5.36
N PHE A 54 0.48 -10.48 5.67
CA PHE A 54 -0.25 -9.27 6.03
C PHE A 54 -1.42 -9.64 6.94
N CYS A 55 -1.95 -8.68 7.70
CA CYS A 55 -3.12 -8.86 8.56
C CYS A 55 -4.01 -7.62 8.52
N ILE A 56 -5.33 -7.82 8.45
CA ILE A 56 -6.32 -6.76 8.53
C ILE A 56 -6.81 -6.67 9.97
N VAL A 57 -6.44 -5.59 10.67
CA VAL A 57 -6.98 -5.34 12.01
C VAL A 57 -8.23 -4.48 11.92
N LYS A 58 -9.37 -5.06 12.28
CA LYS A 58 -10.67 -4.38 12.34
C LYS A 58 -10.79 -3.58 13.64
N GLY A 59 -11.33 -2.37 13.54
CA GLY A 59 -11.61 -1.54 14.71
C GLY A 59 -10.39 -0.83 15.30
N ALA A 60 -9.27 -0.74 14.58
CA ALA A 60 -8.09 0.01 15.03
C ALA A 60 -8.37 1.52 15.22
N ALA A 61 -9.40 2.05 14.55
CA ALA A 61 -9.94 3.38 14.78
C ALA A 61 -11.47 3.32 14.86
N LYS A 62 -12.05 4.01 15.84
CA LYS A 62 -13.50 4.14 16.05
C LYS A 62 -14.09 5.16 15.05
N PRO A 63 -15.41 5.10 14.74
CA PRO A 63 -16.01 6.01 13.75
C PRO A 63 -15.76 7.50 14.02
N LEU A 64 -15.90 7.95 15.28
CA LEU A 64 -15.63 9.35 15.64
C LEU A 64 -14.15 9.72 15.50
N GLU A 65 -13.24 8.77 15.75
CA GLU A 65 -11.81 8.99 15.55
C GLU A 65 -11.49 9.15 14.07
N VAL A 66 -12.12 8.34 13.21
CA VAL A 66 -11.99 8.44 11.75
C VAL A 66 -12.50 9.79 11.24
N GLU A 67 -13.65 10.27 11.71
CA GLU A 67 -14.16 11.59 11.30
C GLU A 67 -13.23 12.73 11.73
N LYS A 68 -12.70 12.67 12.96
CA LYS A 68 -11.70 13.65 13.41
C LYS A 68 -10.41 13.59 12.58
N ALA A 69 -9.94 12.41 12.21
CA ALA A 69 -8.80 12.27 11.30
C ALA A 69 -9.09 12.90 9.93
N LYS A 70 -10.29 12.69 9.37
CA LYS A 70 -10.71 13.34 8.11
C LYS A 70 -10.73 14.86 8.21
N GLU A 71 -11.17 15.41 9.34
CA GLU A 71 -11.12 16.86 9.60
C GLU A 71 -9.68 17.39 9.64
N HIS A 72 -8.77 16.67 10.33
CA HIS A 72 -7.36 17.00 10.34
C HIS A 72 -6.75 16.95 8.94
N PHE A 73 -7.13 15.98 8.10
CA PHE A 73 -6.68 15.92 6.71
C PHE A 73 -7.15 17.13 5.89
N MET A 74 -8.42 17.51 6.02
CA MET A 74 -8.96 18.73 5.37
C MET A 74 -8.28 20.00 5.87
N SER A 75 -7.98 20.09 7.17
CA SER A 75 -7.22 21.20 7.75
C SER A 75 -5.81 21.27 7.17
N TRP A 76 -5.11 20.14 7.07
CA TRP A 76 -3.79 20.06 6.46
C TRP A 76 -3.81 20.48 4.99
N LEU A 77 -4.79 20.03 4.19
CA LEU A 77 -4.94 20.44 2.79
C LEU A 77 -5.03 21.97 2.67
N ARG A 78 -5.86 22.63 3.51
CA ARG A 78 -5.97 24.10 3.52
C ARG A 78 -4.65 24.77 3.91
N LYS A 79 -3.94 24.26 4.93
CA LYS A 79 -2.62 24.76 5.33
C LYS A 79 -1.57 24.60 4.21
N ALA A 80 -1.67 23.54 3.41
CA ALA A 80 -0.86 23.32 2.20
C ALA A 80 -1.28 24.20 1.02
N GLY A 81 -2.23 25.12 1.20
CA GLY A 81 -2.69 26.06 0.19
C GLY A 81 -3.62 25.45 -0.87
N ILE A 82 -4.20 24.28 -0.59
CA ILE A 82 -5.29 23.70 -1.38
C ILE A 82 -6.58 24.40 -1.00
N ASN A 83 -7.28 24.92 -2.00
CA ASN A 83 -8.62 25.43 -1.80
C ASN A 83 -9.57 24.23 -1.67
N CYS A 84 -10.10 24.00 -0.47
CA CYS A 84 -11.15 23.02 -0.21
C CYS A 84 -12.07 23.53 0.91
N LYS A 85 -13.38 23.39 0.71
CA LYS A 85 -14.40 23.69 1.72
C LYS A 85 -14.48 22.54 2.71
N ALA A 86 -14.62 22.85 3.99
CA ALA A 86 -14.81 21.85 5.02
C ALA A 86 -16.05 20.98 4.70
N GLY A 87 -15.91 19.66 4.82
CA GLY A 87 -16.98 18.71 4.50
C GLY A 87 -17.23 18.47 3.00
N ASP A 88 -16.54 19.18 2.09
CA ASP A 88 -16.74 19.02 0.64
C ASP A 88 -15.45 18.56 -0.05
N TRP A 89 -15.29 17.24 -0.15
CA TRP A 89 -14.19 16.59 -0.87
C TRP A 89 -14.20 16.85 -2.38
N LYS A 90 -15.31 17.30 -2.96
CA LYS A 90 -15.41 17.62 -4.39
C LYS A 90 -14.87 19.01 -4.71
N SER A 91 -14.78 19.88 -3.71
CA SER A 91 -14.25 21.25 -3.86
C SER A 91 -12.72 21.34 -3.97
N ILE A 92 -12.01 20.22 -3.87
CA ILE A 92 -10.54 20.18 -3.92
C ILE A 92 -10.05 20.63 -5.31
N ASP A 93 -9.45 21.81 -5.37
CA ASP A 93 -9.01 22.48 -6.60
C ASP A 93 -7.72 21.90 -7.22
N GLY A 94 -7.64 21.89 -8.55
CA GLY A 94 -6.81 21.01 -9.36
C GLY A 94 -5.66 21.68 -10.11
N ASP A 95 -4.50 21.74 -9.43
CA ASP A 95 -3.15 21.54 -9.98
C ASP A 95 -2.15 21.43 -8.82
N LYS A 96 -2.41 22.19 -7.76
CA LYS A 96 -1.67 22.13 -6.49
C LYS A 96 -1.69 20.75 -5.84
N TRP A 97 -2.69 19.90 -6.08
CA TRP A 97 -2.69 18.51 -5.60
C TRP A 97 -1.40 17.75 -6.00
N LYS A 98 -0.88 18.02 -7.22
CA LYS A 98 0.34 17.39 -7.72
C LYS A 98 1.59 17.81 -6.92
N SER A 99 1.54 18.94 -6.21
CA SER A 99 2.63 19.42 -5.37
C SER A 99 2.67 18.78 -3.97
N LEU A 100 1.63 18.04 -3.57
CA LEU A 100 1.53 17.42 -2.24
C LEU A 100 2.43 16.18 -2.08
N GLY A 101 2.97 15.64 -3.18
CA GLY A 101 3.79 14.43 -3.18
C GLY A 101 3.95 13.83 -4.57
N PHE A 102 3.73 12.52 -4.67
CA PHE A 102 3.87 11.75 -5.90
C PHE A 102 2.49 11.43 -6.50
N PRO A 103 1.95 12.26 -7.41
CA PRO A 103 0.57 12.15 -7.88
C PRO A 103 0.28 10.81 -8.59
N LYS A 104 1.29 10.18 -9.19
CA LYS A 104 1.13 8.88 -9.87
C LYS A 104 0.93 7.72 -8.89
N THR A 105 1.42 7.80 -7.66
CA THR A 105 1.31 6.73 -6.66
C THR A 105 0.34 7.08 -5.53
N GLY A 106 -0.06 8.35 -5.39
CA GLY A 106 -0.92 8.83 -4.30
C GLY A 106 -0.17 9.04 -2.98
N VAL A 107 1.15 8.88 -2.96
CA VAL A 107 1.96 9.09 -1.76
C VAL A 107 2.16 10.59 -1.53
N MET A 108 1.78 11.07 -0.35
CA MET A 108 1.95 12.44 0.12
C MET A 108 3.18 12.53 1.01
N THR A 109 4.11 13.40 0.66
CA THR A 109 5.39 13.59 1.39
C THR A 109 5.73 15.05 1.63
N GLN A 110 4.99 15.99 1.02
CA GLN A 110 5.30 17.41 1.08
C GLN A 110 4.54 18.10 2.22
N PHE A 111 4.83 19.39 2.43
CA PHE A 111 4.15 20.25 3.41
C PHE A 111 4.12 19.65 4.82
N ALA A 112 5.24 19.03 5.23
CA ALA A 112 5.44 18.40 6.53
C ALA A 112 4.30 17.45 6.95
N ILE A 113 3.66 16.76 5.99
CA ILE A 113 2.56 15.82 6.28
C ILE A 113 2.95 14.80 7.36
N GLY A 114 4.21 14.33 7.33
CA GLY A 114 4.83 13.45 8.32
C GLY A 114 4.71 13.93 9.77
N HIS A 115 4.66 15.25 9.98
CA HIS A 115 4.55 15.89 11.30
C HIS A 115 3.23 16.64 11.48
N SER A 116 2.24 16.40 10.61
CA SER A 116 0.94 17.07 10.69
C SER A 116 0.10 16.58 11.87
N ASP A 117 -0.87 17.41 12.27
CA ASP A 117 -1.89 17.04 13.25
C ASP A 117 -2.60 15.73 12.88
N LEU A 118 -2.82 15.48 11.58
CA LEU A 118 -3.42 14.25 11.07
C LEU A 118 -2.59 13.02 11.46
N LEU A 119 -1.32 12.98 11.09
CA LEU A 119 -0.52 11.77 11.28
C LEU A 119 -0.14 11.56 12.75
N TRP A 120 0.09 12.64 13.51
CA TRP A 120 0.24 12.51 14.96
C TRP A 120 -1.01 11.95 15.61
N TYR A 121 -2.18 12.50 15.29
CA TYR A 121 -3.46 12.01 15.81
C TYR A 121 -3.68 10.52 15.51
N CYS A 122 -3.46 10.09 14.25
CA CYS A 122 -3.60 8.69 13.85
C CYS A 122 -2.62 7.75 14.57
N ARG A 123 -1.36 8.17 14.77
CA ARG A 123 -0.34 7.37 15.48
C ARG A 123 -0.63 7.21 16.97
N THR A 124 -1.36 8.16 17.56
CA THR A 124 -1.72 8.16 18.99
C THR A 124 -3.09 7.55 19.27
N LEU A 125 -3.78 6.99 18.27
CA LEU A 125 -5.04 6.28 18.51
C LEU A 125 -4.77 5.03 19.34
N GLU A 126 -5.54 4.84 20.42
CA GLU A 126 -5.39 3.69 21.34
C GLU A 126 -5.40 2.36 20.58
N GLY A 127 -6.33 2.18 19.64
CA GLY A 127 -6.45 0.96 18.85
C GLY A 127 -5.24 0.72 17.94
N VAL A 128 -4.64 1.78 17.37
CA VAL A 128 -3.42 1.68 16.56
C VAL A 128 -2.23 1.33 17.44
N GLN A 129 -2.03 2.04 18.54
CA GLN A 129 -0.94 1.76 19.47
C GLN A 129 -1.04 0.33 19.99
N LYS A 130 -2.23 -0.09 20.46
CA LYS A 130 -2.45 -1.42 21.01
C LYS A 130 -2.04 -2.54 20.06
N VAL A 131 -2.36 -2.41 18.77
CA VAL A 131 -1.95 -3.38 17.75
C VAL A 131 -0.43 -3.54 17.72
N PHE A 132 0.32 -2.45 17.61
CA PHE A 132 1.77 -2.52 17.54
C PHE A 132 2.40 -2.95 18.87
N GLN A 133 1.83 -2.50 19.99
CA GLN A 133 2.32 -2.86 21.33
C GLN A 133 2.23 -4.35 21.54
N ASP A 134 1.11 -4.96 21.14
CA ASP A 134 0.94 -6.39 21.31
C ASP A 134 1.77 -7.22 20.31
N LEU A 135 1.98 -6.72 19.08
CA LEU A 135 2.85 -7.37 18.10
C LEU A 135 4.29 -7.43 18.60
N TRP A 136 4.79 -6.31 19.14
CA TRP A 136 6.15 -6.19 19.67
C TRP A 136 6.30 -6.71 21.11
N GLY A 137 5.22 -6.84 21.86
CA GLY A 137 5.25 -7.23 23.27
C GLY A 137 5.78 -6.12 24.19
N THR A 138 5.66 -4.85 23.81
CA THR A 138 6.12 -3.70 24.60
C THR A 138 5.22 -2.48 24.39
N GLU A 139 5.06 -1.67 25.42
CA GLU A 139 4.37 -0.37 25.33
C GLU A 139 5.31 0.76 24.87
N ASP A 140 6.63 0.56 25.01
CA ASP A 140 7.67 1.50 24.62
C ASP A 140 7.94 1.38 23.11
N LEU A 141 7.14 2.10 22.33
CA LEU A 141 7.20 2.09 20.87
C LEU A 141 7.73 3.42 20.33
N ILE A 142 8.56 3.31 19.29
CA ILE A 142 8.88 4.42 18.40
C ILE A 142 8.11 4.25 17.08
N THR A 143 7.77 5.36 16.44
CA THR A 143 7.04 5.39 15.17
C THR A 143 7.78 6.24 14.16
N SER A 144 7.69 5.86 12.88
CA SER A 144 8.30 6.63 11.80
C SER A 144 7.50 7.90 11.48
N PHE A 145 8.19 8.94 11.02
CA PHE A 145 7.57 10.16 10.49
C PHE A 145 7.17 10.02 9.02
N ASP A 146 6.67 8.85 8.64
CA ASP A 146 6.27 8.55 7.26
C ASP A 146 5.11 9.43 6.79
N GLY A 147 4.83 9.41 5.49
CA GLY A 147 3.79 10.19 4.84
C GLY A 147 2.38 9.61 4.96
N ALA A 148 1.51 10.07 4.07
CA ALA A 148 0.12 9.60 3.95
C ALA A 148 -0.17 9.13 2.52
N GLY A 149 -1.15 8.23 2.37
CA GLY A 149 -1.69 7.87 1.05
C GLY A 149 -3.01 8.59 0.81
N ALA A 150 -3.12 9.33 -0.31
CA ALA A 150 -4.38 9.91 -0.74
C ALA A 150 -4.48 9.97 -2.27
N ALA A 151 -5.63 9.56 -2.80
CA ALA A 151 -5.99 9.69 -4.20
C ALA A 151 -7.29 10.49 -4.32
N ARG A 152 -7.40 11.30 -5.37
CA ARG A 152 -8.67 11.97 -5.69
C ARG A 152 -9.62 10.95 -6.32
N ASN A 153 -10.91 11.14 -6.12
CA ASN A 153 -11.92 10.28 -6.72
C ASN A 153 -12.05 10.60 -8.23
N PRO A 154 -11.60 9.73 -9.15
CA PRO A 154 -11.67 9.99 -10.58
C PRO A 154 -13.11 9.96 -11.12
N PHE A 155 -14.08 9.47 -10.34
CA PHE A 155 -15.50 9.47 -10.71
C PHE A 155 -16.20 10.81 -10.41
N TYR A 156 -15.54 11.78 -9.78
CA TYR A 156 -16.10 13.11 -9.63
C TYR A 156 -16.13 13.84 -10.99
N ALA A 157 -17.36 14.13 -11.43
CA ALA A 157 -17.67 14.86 -12.66
C ALA A 157 -16.81 16.12 -12.83
N ALA A 158 -16.20 16.29 -14.01
CA ALA A 158 -15.71 17.60 -14.43
C ALA A 158 -16.92 18.54 -14.61
N GLY A 159 -17.12 19.51 -13.70
CA GLY A 159 -18.07 20.61 -13.90
C GLY A 159 -19.54 20.20 -14.09
N GLY A 160 -19.99 19.08 -13.53
CA GLY A 160 -21.38 18.61 -13.67
C GLY A 160 -21.65 17.70 -14.89
N GLY A 161 -20.62 17.34 -15.67
CA GLY A 161 -20.72 16.36 -16.76
C GLY A 161 -20.39 14.92 -16.34
N GLN A 162 -20.96 13.93 -17.05
CA GLN A 162 -20.79 12.50 -16.79
C GLN A 162 -19.37 11.93 -17.08
N GLN A 163 -18.43 12.74 -17.57
CA GLN A 163 -17.08 12.27 -17.88
C GLN A 163 -16.19 12.35 -16.63
N GLY A 164 -15.72 11.19 -16.16
CA GLY A 164 -14.75 11.09 -15.06
C GLY A 164 -13.38 11.69 -15.42
N ARG A 165 -12.52 11.87 -14.41
CA ARG A 165 -11.19 12.46 -14.48
C ARG A 165 -10.09 11.40 -14.45
N SER A 166 -9.81 10.79 -15.61
CA SER A 166 -8.82 9.72 -15.73
C SER A 166 -7.39 10.16 -15.38
N GLU A 167 -7.09 11.46 -15.48
CA GLU A 167 -5.83 12.06 -15.06
C GLU A 167 -5.64 12.08 -13.54
N TRP A 168 -6.67 11.72 -12.76
CA TRP A 168 -6.59 11.55 -11.31
C TRP A 168 -6.31 10.12 -10.88
N CYS A 169 -6.38 9.15 -11.80
CA CYS A 169 -6.07 7.76 -11.50
C CYS A 169 -4.58 7.59 -11.17
N THR A 170 -4.29 6.87 -10.09
CA THR A 170 -2.94 6.40 -9.78
C THR A 170 -2.53 5.28 -10.73
N GLN A 171 -1.22 5.15 -10.97
CA GLN A 171 -0.68 4.08 -11.81
C GLN A 171 -0.61 2.75 -11.04
N GLY A 172 -0.94 1.64 -11.72
CA GLY A 172 -0.71 0.29 -11.21
C GLY A 172 0.70 -0.23 -11.53
N GLY A 173 0.96 -1.48 -11.13
CA GLY A 173 2.19 -2.20 -11.49
C GLY A 173 3.45 -1.67 -10.83
N TRP A 174 3.31 -1.09 -9.62
CA TRP A 174 4.41 -0.65 -8.76
C TRP A 174 4.66 -1.67 -7.64
N PHE A 175 4.72 -2.96 -7.97
CA PHE A 175 5.05 -3.98 -6.99
C PHE A 175 6.50 -3.84 -6.56
N HIS A 176 6.71 -3.78 -5.26
CA HIS A 176 8.02 -3.62 -4.65
C HIS A 176 8.05 -4.34 -3.31
N LEU A 177 9.26 -4.47 -2.78
CA LEU A 177 9.53 -4.84 -1.40
C LEU A 177 10.22 -3.65 -0.74
N ASP A 178 9.77 -3.31 0.46
CA ASP A 178 10.52 -2.46 1.36
C ASP A 178 11.47 -3.30 2.22
N GLN A 179 12.32 -2.63 3.00
CA GLN A 179 13.33 -3.26 3.86
C GLN A 179 14.19 -4.28 3.11
N ASN A 180 14.89 -3.78 2.08
CA ASN A 180 15.82 -4.56 1.25
C ASN A 180 16.64 -5.57 2.07
N ALA A 181 16.28 -6.86 1.95
CA ALA A 181 16.89 -7.92 2.73
C ALA A 181 18.40 -8.08 2.55
N LYS A 182 19.00 -7.53 1.48
CA LYS A 182 20.47 -7.51 1.38
C LYS A 182 21.13 -6.60 2.41
N VAL A 183 20.44 -5.53 2.79
CA VAL A 183 20.90 -4.54 3.77
C VAL A 183 20.36 -4.86 5.16
N THR A 184 19.10 -5.29 5.21
CA THR A 184 18.35 -5.62 6.44
C THR A 184 17.82 -7.06 6.34
N PRO A 185 18.69 -8.09 6.51
CA PRO A 185 18.31 -9.49 6.32
C PRO A 185 17.39 -10.03 7.41
N GLY A 186 17.33 -9.33 8.55
CA GLY A 186 16.43 -9.63 9.65
C GLY A 186 15.04 -9.05 9.46
N PHE A 187 14.15 -9.45 10.35
CA PHE A 187 12.87 -8.77 10.53
C PHE A 187 13.11 -7.52 11.40
N ASP A 188 13.00 -6.34 10.80
CA ASP A 188 13.30 -5.07 11.49
C ASP A 188 12.05 -4.24 11.81
N LEU A 189 10.95 -4.40 11.06
CA LEU A 189 9.78 -3.52 11.20
C LEU A 189 8.46 -4.17 10.75
N TRP A 190 7.38 -3.88 11.48
CA TRP A 190 6.02 -4.00 10.95
C TRP A 190 5.61 -2.71 10.26
N GLN A 191 5.30 -2.78 8.96
CA GLN A 191 4.66 -1.67 8.24
C GLN A 191 3.14 -1.73 8.42
N GLY A 192 2.48 -0.57 8.52
CA GLY A 192 1.03 -0.50 8.67
C GLY A 192 0.42 0.67 7.91
N LEU A 193 -0.81 0.48 7.45
CA LEU A 193 -1.63 1.49 6.79
C LEU A 193 -3.00 1.58 7.48
N LEU A 194 -3.31 2.74 8.04
CA LEU A 194 -4.62 3.00 8.63
C LEU A 194 -5.57 3.54 7.55
N ASN A 195 -6.57 2.74 7.18
CA ASN A 195 -7.60 3.17 6.23
C ASN A 195 -8.61 4.09 6.90
N LEU A 196 -8.67 5.35 6.48
CA LEU A 196 -9.67 6.33 6.93
C LEU A 196 -10.95 6.35 6.07
N PHE A 197 -10.85 5.80 4.86
CA PHE A 197 -11.95 5.71 3.90
C PHE A 197 -12.21 4.25 3.53
N PRO A 198 -13.46 3.89 3.20
CA PRO A 198 -13.77 2.58 2.66
C PRO A 198 -12.98 2.32 1.37
N ALA A 199 -12.34 1.15 1.30
CA ALA A 199 -11.63 0.68 0.13
C ALA A 199 -12.35 -0.54 -0.46
N SER A 200 -12.34 -0.64 -1.78
CA SER A 200 -12.86 -1.78 -2.53
C SER A 200 -11.98 -2.06 -3.73
N ALA A 201 -12.22 -3.17 -4.43
CA ALA A 201 -11.56 -3.47 -5.70
C ALA A 201 -11.73 -2.36 -6.76
N ASN A 202 -12.79 -1.55 -6.66
CA ASN A 202 -13.09 -0.48 -7.62
C ASN A 202 -12.48 0.88 -7.25
N THR A 203 -12.37 1.18 -5.95
CA THR A 203 -11.79 2.45 -5.47
C THR A 203 -10.29 2.36 -5.24
N GLY A 204 -9.77 1.14 -5.06
CA GLY A 204 -8.37 0.89 -4.73
C GLY A 204 -8.01 1.29 -3.30
N SER A 205 -6.85 0.82 -2.86
CA SER A 205 -6.08 1.30 -1.71
C SER A 205 -4.71 0.64 -1.84
N THR A 206 -4.49 -0.43 -1.09
CA THR A 206 -3.25 -1.19 -1.06
C THR A 206 -3.50 -2.57 -1.66
N VAL A 207 -2.58 -3.00 -2.51
CA VAL A 207 -2.57 -4.36 -3.07
C VAL A 207 -1.36 -5.07 -2.50
N VAL A 208 -1.60 -6.16 -1.81
CA VAL A 208 -0.57 -7.07 -1.30
C VAL A 208 -0.62 -8.38 -2.07
N VAL A 209 0.50 -9.07 -2.16
CA VAL A 209 0.57 -10.42 -2.73
C VAL A 209 0.62 -11.40 -1.56
N PRO A 210 -0.46 -12.17 -1.32
CA PRO A 210 -0.52 -13.10 -0.19
C PRO A 210 0.63 -14.10 -0.23
N ARG A 211 1.16 -14.44 0.95
CA ARG A 211 2.24 -15.43 1.14
C ARG A 211 3.55 -15.11 0.42
N SER A 212 3.68 -13.91 -0.16
CA SER A 212 4.89 -13.52 -0.91
C SER A 212 6.14 -13.48 -0.03
N HIS A 213 6.00 -13.22 1.28
CA HIS A 213 7.10 -13.22 2.26
C HIS A 213 7.72 -14.60 2.48
N ILE A 214 6.99 -15.69 2.24
CA ILE A 214 7.50 -17.06 2.39
C ILE A 214 7.77 -17.75 1.04
N GLU A 215 6.96 -17.50 0.01
CA GLU A 215 7.05 -18.23 -1.25
C GLU A 215 7.94 -17.54 -2.29
N LYS A 216 7.98 -16.21 -2.25
CA LYS A 216 8.63 -15.37 -3.28
C LYS A 216 9.86 -14.68 -2.71
N PHE A 217 9.79 -14.13 -1.50
CA PHE A 217 10.88 -13.40 -0.87
C PHE A 217 12.18 -14.22 -0.77
N PRO A 218 12.18 -15.51 -0.35
CA PRO A 218 13.42 -16.30 -0.34
C PRO A 218 14.02 -16.51 -1.74
N LYS A 219 13.17 -16.56 -2.78
CA LYS A 219 13.61 -16.69 -4.19
C LYS A 219 14.17 -15.37 -4.70
N ILE A 220 13.47 -14.27 -4.46
CA ILE A 220 13.92 -12.90 -4.79
C ILE A 220 15.24 -12.60 -4.06
N PHE A 221 15.38 -12.99 -2.80
CA PHE A 221 16.61 -12.86 -2.03
C PHE A 221 17.77 -13.61 -2.71
N LYS A 222 17.60 -14.90 -3.02
CA LYS A 222 18.61 -15.72 -3.73
C LYS A 222 18.97 -15.16 -5.11
N ASP A 223 17.99 -14.70 -5.87
CA ASP A 223 18.19 -14.15 -7.22
C ASP A 223 18.80 -12.75 -7.23
N SER A 224 18.46 -11.93 -6.24
CA SER A 224 19.00 -10.59 -6.08
C SER A 224 20.52 -10.66 -5.85
N HIS A 225 21.05 -11.69 -5.17
CA HIS A 225 22.49 -11.90 -5.06
C HIS A 225 23.20 -12.13 -6.40
N ARG A 226 22.50 -12.62 -7.44
CA ARG A 226 23.06 -12.89 -8.77
C ARG A 226 23.04 -11.67 -9.70
N ARG A 227 22.09 -10.76 -9.50
CA ARG A 227 21.90 -9.60 -10.39
C ARG A 227 22.38 -8.35 -9.67
N ASN A 228 23.30 -7.59 -10.29
CA ASN A 228 23.71 -6.24 -9.89
C ASN A 228 22.53 -5.25 -9.99
N MET A 229 21.48 -5.47 -9.19
CA MET A 229 20.35 -4.56 -9.03
C MET A 229 20.93 -3.25 -8.46
N LYS A 230 20.80 -2.16 -9.23
CA LYS A 230 21.31 -0.83 -8.83
C LYS A 230 20.78 -0.49 -7.43
N LYS A 231 21.70 -0.27 -6.48
CA LYS A 231 21.41 0.11 -5.09
C LYS A 231 20.46 1.32 -5.07
N ARG A 232 19.25 1.14 -4.52
CA ARG A 232 18.37 2.25 -4.11
C ARG A 232 17.88 2.00 -2.69
N GLY A 233 18.82 1.99 -1.74
CA GLY A 233 18.51 1.87 -0.30
C GLY A 233 17.65 0.66 0.05
N HIS A 234 16.60 0.89 0.84
CA HIS A 234 15.68 -0.13 1.35
C HIS A 234 14.56 -0.53 0.37
N PHE A 235 14.46 0.09 -0.80
CA PHE A 235 13.40 -0.16 -1.78
C PHE A 235 13.88 -1.10 -2.91
N ILE A 236 13.11 -2.16 -3.18
CA ILE A 236 13.36 -3.09 -4.30
C ILE A 236 12.14 -3.15 -5.21
N MET A 237 12.28 -2.56 -6.41
CA MET A 237 11.27 -2.73 -7.47
C MET A 237 11.29 -4.18 -7.99
N LEU A 238 10.10 -4.76 -8.19
CA LEU A 238 9.94 -6.06 -8.83
C LEU A 238 9.67 -5.86 -10.34
N ASN A 239 10.33 -6.66 -11.18
CA ASN A 239 10.21 -6.53 -12.63
C ASN A 239 8.83 -6.99 -13.11
N LYS A 240 8.19 -6.20 -13.99
CA LYS A 240 6.86 -6.49 -14.57
C LYS A 240 6.76 -7.80 -15.36
N GLY A 241 7.88 -8.43 -15.73
CA GLY A 241 7.94 -9.63 -16.57
C GLY A 241 8.44 -10.91 -15.88
N GLY A 242 8.38 -10.99 -14.54
CA GLY A 242 8.86 -12.16 -13.80
C GLY A 242 8.14 -12.44 -12.48
N ASP A 243 7.60 -13.66 -12.42
CA ASP A 243 7.26 -14.51 -11.27
C ASP A 243 6.24 -14.00 -10.24
N PHE A 244 5.12 -13.45 -10.69
CA PHE A 244 3.87 -13.51 -9.92
C PHE A 244 3.02 -14.66 -10.41
#